data_AF-A0A353SUB5-F1
#
_entry.id   AF-A0A353SUB5-F1
#
_cell.length_a   1.000
_cell.length_b   1.000
_cell.length_c   1.000
_cell.angle_alpha   90.00
_cell.angle_beta   90.00
_cell.angle_gamma   90.00
#
_symmetry.space_group_name_H-M   'P 1'
#
loop_
_entity.id
_entity.type
_entity.pdbx_description
1 polymer ?
#
loop_
_entity_poly.entity_id
_entity_poly.type
_entity_poly.pdbx_seq_one_letter_code
_entity_poly.pdbx_strand_id
1 'polypeptide(L)'
;MKAGKSAIASPLWVGFEGTSLPSEVSRWLAKGRIGGVVLYARNIESPAQVRALCRGIRSSAGRGNPLPLIAVDQEGGRVARFKEPPFTRFPPARACSLFCCRNETVAEAVGAATAAELRAVGIDIDFAPVLDVDSNPRNPVIGDRAFSDDPGAAATMGIAFAKGLLSRGILPVGKHFPGHGDTSADSHKELPVVRAGRETLLRRELLPFRRAARSGIPALMTAHVMYPALDRALPATLSRKILHDLLRERMRFRGTVFSDALEMKAIADRYGLGEAAVLAVAAGCDVVLVCRGESAQAEAIDRLARETRDRPTFRRTLAAAAVRSGRLRDWAASKERCRPAPRAVGAARHRRLSSLLREVWESTGRTSPADISGNIGEG
;
A
#
# COMPACT_ATOMS: atom_id res chain seq x y z
N MET A 1 -27.89 -1.86 -31.18
CA MET A 1 -27.09 -1.22 -30.10
C MET A 1 -25.83 -2.05 -29.86
N LYS A 2 -24.65 -1.57 -30.29
CA LYS A 2 -23.39 -2.26 -30.01
C LYS A 2 -23.11 -2.11 -28.51
N ALA A 3 -22.99 -3.21 -27.78
CA ALA A 3 -22.46 -3.19 -26.41
C ALA A 3 -21.11 -2.45 -26.44
N GLY A 4 -21.06 -1.26 -25.82
CA GLY A 4 -19.83 -0.49 -25.75
C GLY A 4 -18.76 -1.36 -25.11
N LYS A 5 -17.61 -1.53 -25.77
CA LYS A 5 -16.46 -2.20 -25.18
C LYS A 5 -16.15 -1.50 -23.87
N SER A 6 -16.44 -2.14 -22.73
CA SER A 6 -16.08 -1.60 -21.42
C SER A 6 -14.57 -1.36 -21.43
N ALA A 7 -14.16 -0.11 -21.20
CA ALA A 7 -12.75 0.26 -21.17
C ALA A 7 -12.07 -0.50 -20.02
N ILE A 8 -10.95 -1.16 -20.31
CA ILE A 8 -10.14 -1.82 -19.29
C ILE A 8 -9.64 -0.74 -18.34
N ALA A 9 -9.94 -0.87 -17.05
CA ALA A 9 -9.49 0.08 -16.04
C ALA A 9 -7.96 0.23 -16.07
N SER A 10 -7.46 1.47 -16.08
CA SER A 10 -6.02 1.72 -16.05
C SER A 10 -5.40 1.14 -14.77
N PRO A 11 -4.24 0.45 -14.88
CA PRO A 11 -3.54 -0.07 -13.71
C PRO A 11 -2.72 1.01 -12.99
N LEU A 12 -2.56 2.19 -13.59
CA LEU A 12 -1.68 3.23 -13.06
C LEU A 12 -2.40 4.09 -12.03
N TRP A 13 -1.81 4.22 -10.86
CA TRP A 13 -2.23 5.14 -9.80
C TRP A 13 -1.11 6.13 -9.51
N VAL A 14 -1.51 7.37 -9.24
CA VAL A 14 -0.57 8.50 -9.16
C VAL A 14 -0.75 9.30 -7.89
N GLY A 15 0.31 10.00 -7.48
CA GLY A 15 0.25 11.05 -6.47
C GLY A 15 0.41 12.42 -7.12
N PHE A 16 0.27 13.49 -6.36
CA PHE A 16 0.46 14.85 -6.87
C PHE A 16 0.85 15.83 -5.76
N GLU A 17 1.27 17.03 -6.15
CA GLU A 17 1.67 18.13 -5.26
C GLU A 17 0.49 19.04 -4.89
N GLY A 18 0.53 19.59 -3.69
CA GLY A 18 -0.46 20.56 -3.18
C GLY A 18 -1.72 19.93 -2.56
N THR A 19 -2.58 20.79 -2.03
CA THR A 19 -3.78 20.41 -1.25
C THR A 19 -5.08 20.44 -2.07
N SER A 20 -5.00 20.73 -3.36
CA SER A 20 -6.14 20.74 -4.29
C SER A 20 -5.85 19.82 -5.48
N LEU A 21 -6.90 19.33 -6.15
CA LEU A 21 -6.76 18.42 -7.29
C LEU A 21 -6.18 19.16 -8.50
N PRO A 22 -4.98 18.81 -9.00
CA PRO A 22 -4.42 19.46 -10.18
C PRO A 22 -5.25 19.18 -11.44
N SER A 23 -5.27 20.13 -12.36
CA SER A 23 -6.06 20.04 -13.59
C SER A 23 -5.63 18.88 -14.49
N GLU A 24 -4.34 18.56 -14.55
CA GLU A 24 -3.81 17.42 -15.31
C GLU A 24 -4.28 16.08 -14.74
N VAL A 25 -4.19 15.88 -13.42
CA VAL A 25 -4.68 14.67 -12.74
C VAL A 25 -6.19 14.51 -12.95
N SER A 26 -6.95 15.61 -12.83
CA SER A 26 -8.38 15.64 -13.14
C SER A 26 -8.66 15.21 -14.58
N ARG A 27 -7.87 15.68 -15.56
CA ARG A 27 -7.97 15.25 -16.97
C ARG A 27 -7.66 13.77 -17.16
N TRP A 28 -6.66 13.22 -16.47
CA TRP A 28 -6.34 11.79 -16.55
C TRP A 28 -7.45 10.92 -15.96
N LEU A 29 -8.06 11.33 -14.84
CA LEU A 29 -9.24 10.68 -14.25
C LEU A 29 -10.44 10.73 -15.21
N ALA A 30 -10.72 11.90 -15.80
CA ALA A 30 -11.82 12.08 -16.73
C ALA A 30 -11.71 11.17 -17.95
N LYS A 31 -10.48 10.96 -18.45
CA LYS A 31 -10.18 10.08 -19.58
C LYS A 31 -9.98 8.61 -19.20
N GLY A 32 -10.06 8.24 -17.92
CA GLY A 32 -9.82 6.87 -17.45
C GLY A 32 -8.37 6.40 -17.63
N ARG A 33 -7.42 7.34 -17.77
CA ARG A 33 -5.98 7.05 -17.99
C ARG A 33 -5.28 6.62 -16.71
N ILE A 34 -5.86 6.91 -15.54
CA ILE A 34 -5.42 6.45 -14.23
C ILE A 34 -6.60 5.85 -13.46
N GLY A 35 -6.32 4.87 -12.61
CA GLY A 35 -7.33 4.09 -11.87
C GLY A 35 -7.54 4.52 -10.41
N GLY A 36 -6.68 5.40 -9.89
CA GLY A 36 -6.72 5.84 -8.50
C GLY A 36 -5.61 6.84 -8.18
N VAL A 37 -5.66 7.35 -6.94
CA VAL A 37 -4.76 8.38 -6.42
C VAL A 37 -4.16 7.92 -5.09
N VAL A 38 -2.89 8.22 -4.86
CA VAL A 38 -2.21 8.05 -3.57
C VAL A 38 -1.97 9.43 -2.97
N LEU A 39 -2.52 9.67 -1.78
CA LEU A 39 -2.31 10.90 -1.02
C LEU A 39 -1.14 10.77 -0.06
N TYR A 40 -0.43 11.88 0.14
CA TYR A 40 0.70 12.05 1.03
C TYR A 40 0.46 13.20 2.01
N ALA A 41 1.38 13.41 2.95
CA ALA A 41 1.28 14.47 3.95
C ALA A 41 1.07 15.86 3.30
N ARG A 42 1.74 16.12 2.17
CA ARG A 42 1.60 17.32 1.35
C ARG A 42 0.18 17.60 0.81
N ASN A 43 -0.71 16.61 0.83
CA ASN A 43 -2.09 16.77 0.37
C ASN A 43 -3.10 16.98 1.53
N ILE A 44 -2.62 16.94 2.78
CA ILE A 44 -3.44 16.87 3.99
C ILE A 44 -3.22 18.13 4.82
N GLU A 45 -4.26 18.97 4.89
CA GLU A 45 -4.26 20.20 5.69
C GLU A 45 -5.29 20.13 6.83
N SER A 46 -6.53 19.77 6.51
CA SER A 46 -7.60 19.63 7.50
C SER A 46 -8.62 18.57 7.07
N PRO A 47 -9.42 18.01 8.00
CA PRO A 47 -10.43 17.01 7.64
C PRO A 47 -11.45 17.51 6.60
N ALA A 48 -11.81 18.80 6.68
CA ALA A 48 -12.74 19.41 5.73
C ALA A 48 -12.12 19.52 4.33
N GLN A 49 -10.86 19.98 4.26
CA GLN A 49 -10.11 20.07 3.01
C GLN A 49 -9.92 18.69 2.37
N VAL A 50 -9.45 17.68 3.12
CA VAL A 50 -9.24 16.32 2.56
C VAL A 50 -10.56 15.71 2.07
N ARG A 51 -11.66 15.94 2.79
CA ARG A 51 -12.99 15.47 2.36
C ARG A 51 -13.44 16.14 1.06
N ALA A 52 -13.17 17.43 0.89
CA ALA A 52 -13.44 18.15 -0.35
C ALA A 52 -12.55 17.63 -1.49
N LEU A 53 -11.26 17.42 -1.24
CA LEU A 53 -10.31 16.85 -2.19
C LEU A 53 -10.74 15.46 -2.67
N CYS A 54 -11.07 14.56 -1.74
CA CYS A 54 -11.54 13.21 -2.06
C CYS A 54 -12.83 13.22 -2.88
N ARG A 55 -13.74 14.16 -2.61
CA ARG A 55 -14.94 14.36 -3.42
C ARG A 55 -14.57 14.84 -4.83
N GLY A 56 -13.68 15.81 -4.95
CA GLY A 56 -13.19 16.32 -6.23
C GLY A 56 -12.59 15.21 -7.10
N ILE A 57 -11.72 14.38 -6.52
CA ILE A 57 -11.11 13.23 -7.21
C ILE A 57 -12.17 12.30 -7.79
N ARG A 58 -13.20 11.93 -7.01
CA ARG A 58 -14.27 11.04 -7.49
C ARG A 58 -15.15 11.70 -8.56
N SER A 59 -15.47 12.98 -8.37
CA SER A 59 -16.28 13.75 -9.33
C SER A 59 -15.58 13.98 -10.66
N SER A 60 -14.25 13.91 -10.72
CA SER A 60 -13.47 13.99 -11.96
C SER A 60 -13.54 12.72 -12.82
N ALA A 61 -14.11 11.62 -12.32
CA ALA A 61 -14.25 10.40 -13.10
C ALA A 61 -15.22 10.62 -14.29
N GLY A 62 -14.73 10.37 -15.51
CA GLY A 62 -15.56 10.50 -16.72
C GLY A 62 -16.73 9.52 -16.74
N ARG A 63 -17.83 9.89 -17.41
CA ARG A 63 -19.02 9.04 -17.51
C ARG A 63 -18.66 7.67 -18.11
N GLY A 64 -18.98 6.60 -17.40
CA GLY A 64 -18.70 5.23 -17.82
C GLY A 64 -17.32 4.69 -17.41
N ASN A 65 -16.45 5.54 -16.83
CA ASN A 65 -15.22 5.07 -16.21
C ASN A 65 -15.50 4.57 -14.78
N PRO A 66 -14.75 3.56 -14.30
CA PRO A 66 -14.79 3.17 -12.91
C PRO A 66 -14.41 4.33 -11.98
N LEU A 67 -15.03 4.41 -10.81
CA LEU A 67 -14.65 5.42 -9.81
C LEU A 67 -13.21 5.19 -9.34
N PRO A 68 -12.40 6.26 -9.25
CA PRO A 68 -11.06 6.16 -8.71
C PRO A 68 -11.11 5.82 -7.23
N LEU A 69 -10.15 4.99 -6.80
CA LEU A 69 -9.90 4.74 -5.39
C LEU A 69 -8.82 5.69 -4.87
N ILE A 70 -8.90 6.01 -3.59
CA ILE A 70 -8.00 6.94 -2.92
C ILE A 70 -7.28 6.19 -1.81
N ALA A 71 -5.95 6.14 -1.89
CA ALA A 71 -5.07 5.43 -0.96
C ALA A 71 -4.19 6.39 -0.16
N VAL A 72 -3.67 5.89 0.97
CA VAL A 72 -2.67 6.56 1.81
C VAL A 72 -1.80 5.51 2.50
N ASP A 73 -0.63 5.91 3.01
CA ASP A 73 0.14 5.16 3.99
C ASP A 73 -0.12 5.68 5.42
N GLN A 74 -0.98 5.02 6.19
CA GLN A 74 -1.28 5.37 7.58
C GLN A 74 -0.93 4.21 8.53
N GLU A 75 0.35 3.82 8.56
CA GLU A 75 0.85 2.74 9.42
C GLU A 75 0.83 3.10 10.91
N GLY A 76 1.06 4.38 11.21
CA GLY A 76 1.37 4.87 12.56
C GLY A 76 2.87 5.17 12.73
N GLY A 77 3.27 5.63 13.91
CA GLY A 77 4.67 5.96 14.19
C GLY A 77 5.22 7.06 13.27
N ARG A 78 6.30 6.72 12.54
CA ARG A 78 6.94 7.62 11.57
C ARG A 78 6.27 7.62 10.19
N VAL A 79 5.63 6.51 9.79
CA VAL A 79 4.90 6.42 8.52
C VAL A 79 3.40 6.62 8.76
N ALA A 80 2.99 7.87 8.84
CA ALA A 80 1.61 8.27 8.98
C ALA A 80 1.41 9.59 8.24
N ARG A 81 0.47 9.74 7.32
CA ARG A 81 0.25 11.03 6.63
C ARG A 81 -0.65 11.97 7.42
N PHE A 82 -1.57 11.40 8.20
CA PHE A 82 -2.46 12.13 9.10
C PHE A 82 -1.81 12.21 10.49
N LYS A 83 -0.95 13.23 10.73
CA LYS A 83 -0.12 13.36 11.95
C LYS A 83 -0.65 14.39 12.96
N GLU A 84 -1.22 15.50 12.48
CA GLU A 84 -1.56 16.67 13.30
C GLU A 84 -3.01 16.66 13.81
N PRO A 85 -3.30 17.31 14.96
CA PRO A 85 -4.67 17.58 15.39
C PRO A 85 -5.50 18.16 14.22
N PRO A 86 -6.71 17.64 13.98
CA PRO A 86 -7.48 16.77 14.89
C PRO A 86 -7.25 15.26 14.74
N PHE A 87 -6.36 14.77 13.86
CA PHE A 87 -6.15 13.34 13.67
C PHE A 87 -5.44 12.68 14.86
N THR A 88 -5.73 11.41 15.10
CA THR A 88 -5.05 10.63 16.14
C THR A 88 -3.73 10.07 15.61
N ARG A 89 -2.61 10.49 16.21
CA ARG A 89 -1.29 9.91 15.91
C ARG A 89 -1.02 8.68 16.77
N PHE A 90 -1.13 7.48 16.19
CA PHE A 90 -0.74 6.23 16.85
C PHE A 90 0.79 6.05 16.90
N PRO A 91 1.34 5.40 17.94
CA PRO A 91 2.73 4.94 17.97
C PRO A 91 3.06 3.94 16.85
N PRO A 92 4.33 3.56 16.67
CA PRO A 92 4.72 2.51 15.73
C PRO A 92 4.01 1.18 16.00
N ALA A 93 3.85 0.35 14.97
CA ALA A 93 3.16 -0.94 15.07
C ALA A 93 3.74 -1.85 16.16
N ARG A 94 5.06 -1.77 16.39
CA ARG A 94 5.77 -2.49 17.47
C ARG A 94 5.15 -2.27 18.85
N ALA A 95 4.56 -1.11 19.13
CA ALA A 95 3.93 -0.82 20.41
C ALA A 95 2.80 -1.81 20.74
N CYS A 96 2.11 -2.38 19.74
CA CYS A 96 1.08 -3.40 19.97
C CYS A 96 1.66 -4.68 20.60
N SER A 97 2.91 -5.03 20.27
CA SER A 97 3.55 -6.27 20.75
C SER A 97 3.83 -6.25 22.25
N LEU A 98 3.90 -5.06 22.86
CA LEU A 98 4.19 -4.88 24.27
C LEU A 98 3.00 -5.25 25.19
N PHE A 99 1.83 -5.53 24.61
CA PHE A 99 0.64 -5.99 25.33
C PHE A 99 0.57 -7.51 25.38
N CYS A 100 1.33 -8.14 26.29
CA CYS A 100 1.59 -9.59 26.35
C CYS A 100 0.37 -10.50 26.11
N CYS A 101 -0.80 -10.20 26.70
CA CYS A 101 -2.00 -11.03 26.60
C CYS A 101 -3.08 -10.49 25.64
N ARG A 102 -2.88 -9.31 25.05
CA ARG A 102 -3.92 -8.61 24.26
C ARG A 102 -3.40 -7.97 22.97
N ASN A 103 -2.19 -8.29 22.54
CA ASN A 103 -1.56 -7.70 21.36
C ASN A 103 -2.42 -7.78 20.08
N GLU A 104 -3.11 -8.90 19.84
CA GLU A 104 -4.05 -9.08 18.73
C GLU A 104 -5.22 -8.10 18.84
N THR A 105 -5.88 -8.07 20.00
CA THR A 105 -7.02 -7.17 20.25
C THR A 105 -6.61 -5.70 20.16
N VAL A 106 -5.42 -5.34 20.64
CA VAL A 106 -4.88 -3.99 20.55
C VAL A 106 -4.62 -3.62 19.09
N ALA A 107 -3.97 -4.49 18.31
CA ALA A 107 -3.72 -4.25 16.90
C ALA A 107 -5.02 -4.09 16.09
N GLU A 108 -6.04 -4.92 16.35
CA GLU A 108 -7.37 -4.76 15.74
C GLU A 108 -8.05 -3.45 16.13
N ALA A 109 -7.97 -3.05 17.40
CA ALA A 109 -8.53 -1.79 17.87
C ALA A 109 -7.85 -0.57 17.25
N VAL A 110 -6.52 -0.61 17.07
CA VAL A 110 -5.76 0.43 16.37
C VAL A 110 -6.19 0.49 14.91
N GLY A 111 -6.23 -0.64 14.21
CA GLY A 111 -6.71 -0.70 12.82
C GLY A 111 -8.13 -0.15 12.66
N ALA A 112 -9.05 -0.49 13.57
CA ALA A 112 -10.42 0.03 13.54
C ALA A 112 -10.48 1.54 13.82
N ALA A 113 -9.66 2.07 14.72
CA ALA A 113 -9.58 3.50 14.98
C ALA A 113 -9.01 4.26 13.77
N THR A 114 -7.91 3.80 13.20
CA THR A 114 -7.31 4.35 11.98
C THR A 114 -8.33 4.39 10.84
N ALA A 115 -9.01 3.27 10.57
CA ALA A 115 -9.98 3.23 9.49
C ALA A 115 -11.19 4.13 9.73
N ALA A 116 -11.65 4.30 10.97
CA ALA A 116 -12.73 5.22 11.27
C ALA A 116 -12.37 6.68 10.92
N GLU A 117 -11.14 7.11 11.16
CA GLU A 117 -10.68 8.46 10.82
C GLU A 117 -10.44 8.64 9.32
N LEU A 118 -9.76 7.68 8.67
CA LEU A 118 -9.53 7.69 7.22
C LEU A 118 -10.84 7.70 6.42
N ARG A 119 -11.81 6.87 6.84
CA ARG A 119 -13.11 6.79 6.17
C ARG A 119 -13.91 8.07 6.30
N ALA A 120 -13.78 8.80 7.42
CA ALA A 120 -14.47 10.05 7.65
C ALA A 120 -14.06 11.17 6.68
N VAL A 121 -12.83 11.11 6.17
CA VAL A 121 -12.29 12.08 5.19
C VAL A 121 -12.31 11.56 3.74
N GLY A 122 -12.75 10.32 3.52
CA GLY A 122 -13.04 9.79 2.18
C GLY A 122 -11.96 8.93 1.54
N ILE A 123 -10.98 8.46 2.33
CA ILE A 123 -9.99 7.46 1.92
C ILE A 123 -10.66 6.08 1.78
N ASP A 124 -10.20 5.27 0.82
CA ASP A 124 -10.67 3.91 0.58
C ASP A 124 -9.68 2.83 1.01
N ILE A 125 -8.40 3.09 0.81
CA ILE A 125 -7.32 2.14 0.99
C ILE A 125 -6.29 2.71 1.95
N ASP A 126 -5.82 1.84 2.84
CA ASP A 126 -4.63 2.09 3.62
C ASP A 126 -3.56 1.06 3.23
N PHE A 127 -2.38 1.54 2.88
CA PHE A 127 -1.20 0.73 2.60
C PHE A 127 -0.59 0.24 3.91
N ALA A 128 -1.39 -0.49 4.68
CA ALA A 128 -1.05 -1.15 5.92
C ALA A 128 -1.92 -2.43 6.03
N PRO A 129 -1.48 -3.46 6.76
CA PRO A 129 -0.34 -3.53 7.68
C PRO A 129 1.02 -3.76 7.02
N VAL A 130 2.09 -3.37 7.72
CA VAL A 130 3.43 -3.93 7.49
C VAL A 130 3.48 -5.36 8.04
N LEU A 131 3.68 -6.32 7.15
CA LEU A 131 3.79 -7.75 7.40
C LEU A 131 5.24 -8.24 7.42
N ASP A 132 6.20 -7.34 7.23
CA ASP A 132 7.63 -7.66 7.34
C ASP A 132 7.98 -8.12 8.77
N VAL A 133 8.96 -9.02 8.86
CA VAL A 133 9.51 -9.49 10.13
C VAL A 133 10.82 -8.77 10.38
N ASP A 134 10.94 -8.05 11.50
CA ASP A 134 12.13 -7.28 11.86
C ASP A 134 13.29 -8.18 12.32
N SER A 135 13.82 -8.98 11.41
CA SER A 135 14.83 -9.99 11.70
C SER A 135 16.26 -9.46 11.67
N ASN A 136 16.47 -8.30 11.06
CA ASN A 136 17.78 -7.65 10.97
C ASN A 136 17.74 -6.33 11.77
N PRO A 137 18.36 -6.27 12.96
CA PRO A 137 18.41 -5.06 13.78
C PRO A 137 19.07 -3.85 13.10
N ARG A 138 19.83 -4.07 12.02
CA ARG A 138 20.46 -3.01 11.22
C ARG A 138 19.62 -2.58 10.03
N ASN A 139 18.38 -3.04 9.91
CA ASN A 139 17.48 -2.66 8.83
C ASN A 139 17.09 -1.17 8.96
N PRO A 140 17.45 -0.31 8.00
CA PRO A 140 17.15 1.12 8.09
C PRO A 140 15.71 1.47 7.70
N VAL A 141 14.96 0.53 7.12
CA VAL A 141 13.66 0.77 6.46
C VAL A 141 12.49 0.26 7.30
N ILE A 142 12.58 -0.91 7.93
CA ILE A 142 11.46 -1.56 8.63
C ILE A 142 11.47 -1.23 10.12
N GLY A 143 12.32 -1.89 10.92
CA GLY A 143 12.44 -1.65 12.37
C GLY A 143 11.10 -1.69 13.10
N ASP A 144 10.76 -0.59 13.77
CA ASP A 144 9.54 -0.43 14.58
C ASP A 144 8.24 -0.33 13.78
N ARG A 145 8.32 -0.21 12.44
CA ARG A 145 7.16 -0.36 11.54
C ARG A 145 6.63 -1.78 11.52
N ALA A 146 7.48 -2.78 11.76
CA ALA A 146 7.03 -4.16 11.91
C ALA A 146 6.43 -4.37 13.30
N PHE A 147 5.40 -5.21 13.36
CA PHE A 147 4.76 -5.60 14.61
C PHE A 147 5.68 -6.43 15.51
N SER A 148 6.55 -7.26 14.95
CA SER A 148 7.44 -8.15 15.71
C SER A 148 8.62 -8.63 14.86
N ASP A 149 9.66 -9.11 15.55
CA ASP A 149 10.77 -9.91 15.05
C ASP A 149 10.44 -11.42 15.03
N ASP A 150 9.39 -11.85 15.73
CA ASP A 150 8.81 -13.19 15.60
C ASP A 150 7.81 -13.24 14.41
N PRO A 151 8.01 -14.14 13.43
CA PRO A 151 7.12 -14.29 12.28
C PRO A 151 5.66 -14.63 12.65
N GLY A 152 5.45 -15.38 13.73
CA GLY A 152 4.13 -15.78 14.19
C GLY A 152 3.34 -14.59 14.73
N ALA A 153 3.95 -13.83 15.62
CA ALA A 153 3.41 -12.63 16.24
C ALA A 153 3.18 -11.52 15.21
N ALA A 154 4.14 -11.30 14.30
CA ALA A 154 3.99 -10.35 13.20
C ALA A 154 2.76 -10.67 12.32
N ALA A 155 2.57 -11.96 12.00
CA ALA A 155 1.40 -12.42 11.25
C ALA A 155 0.09 -12.18 12.01
N THR A 156 0.04 -12.57 13.29
CA THR A 156 -1.17 -12.45 14.12
C THR A 156 -1.62 -11.00 14.25
N MET A 157 -0.71 -10.10 14.67
CA MET A 157 -1.04 -8.68 14.85
C MET A 157 -1.33 -7.97 13.52
N GLY A 158 -0.57 -8.27 12.46
CA GLY A 158 -0.82 -7.70 11.13
C GLY A 158 -2.22 -8.08 10.61
N ILE A 159 -2.61 -9.34 10.73
CA ILE A 159 -3.96 -9.80 10.34
C ILE A 159 -5.04 -9.11 11.19
N ALA A 160 -4.82 -8.95 12.49
CA ALA A 160 -5.75 -8.28 13.39
C ALA A 160 -5.95 -6.80 13.00
N PHE A 161 -4.85 -6.08 12.74
CA PHE A 161 -4.90 -4.72 12.24
C PHE A 161 -5.68 -4.62 10.92
N ALA A 162 -5.43 -5.54 9.98
CA ALA A 162 -6.14 -5.61 8.71
C ALA A 162 -7.66 -5.85 8.90
N LYS A 163 -8.06 -6.73 9.84
CA LYS A 163 -9.47 -6.93 10.22
C LYS A 163 -10.08 -5.64 10.79
N GLY A 164 -9.33 -4.93 11.62
CA GLY A 164 -9.70 -3.62 12.15
C GLY A 164 -10.00 -2.62 11.02
N LEU A 165 -9.11 -2.51 10.02
CA LEU A 165 -9.33 -1.65 8.86
C LEU A 165 -10.61 -2.02 8.09
N LEU A 166 -10.78 -3.31 7.78
CA LEU A 166 -11.94 -3.83 7.06
C LEU A 166 -13.25 -3.57 7.79
N SER A 167 -13.26 -3.70 9.12
CA SER A 167 -14.45 -3.51 9.97
C SER A 167 -15.06 -2.12 9.85
N ARG A 168 -14.26 -1.11 9.46
CA ARG A 168 -14.68 0.29 9.29
C ARG A 168 -14.65 0.77 7.85
N GLY A 169 -14.51 -0.14 6.89
CA GLY A 169 -14.66 0.18 5.47
C GLY A 169 -13.38 0.72 4.80
N ILE A 170 -12.20 0.43 5.34
CA ILE A 170 -10.92 0.66 4.66
C ILE A 170 -10.35 -0.67 4.18
N LEU A 171 -9.86 -0.69 2.94
CA LEU A 171 -9.18 -1.83 2.35
C LEU A 171 -7.71 -1.86 2.81
N PRO A 172 -7.27 -2.90 3.55
CA PRO A 172 -5.88 -3.07 3.91
C PRO A 172 -5.05 -3.62 2.74
N VAL A 173 -3.80 -3.21 2.66
CA VAL A 173 -2.80 -3.74 1.74
C VAL A 173 -1.57 -4.18 2.54
N GLY A 174 -1.37 -5.49 2.65
CA GLY A 174 -0.22 -6.05 3.37
C GLY A 174 1.09 -5.85 2.62
N LYS A 175 2.15 -5.40 3.29
CA LYS A 175 3.43 -5.04 2.64
C LYS A 175 4.67 -5.39 3.48
N HIS A 176 5.85 -5.58 2.92
CA HIS A 176 6.22 -5.48 1.50
C HIS A 176 6.63 -6.86 0.99
N PHE A 177 5.74 -7.52 0.24
CA PHE A 177 5.94 -8.90 -0.22
C PHE A 177 7.19 -9.03 -1.10
N PRO A 178 8.03 -10.08 -0.95
CA PRO A 178 7.90 -11.23 -0.04
C PRO A 178 8.53 -11.06 1.35
N GLY A 179 9.02 -9.87 1.74
CA GLY A 179 9.54 -9.58 3.08
C GLY A 179 10.81 -8.72 3.04
N HIS A 180 10.70 -7.47 3.50
CA HIS A 180 11.78 -6.47 3.47
C HIS A 180 12.59 -6.41 4.79
N GLY A 181 12.15 -7.10 5.83
CA GLY A 181 12.68 -6.93 7.19
C GLY A 181 14.12 -7.42 7.42
N ASP A 182 14.71 -8.18 6.50
CA ASP A 182 16.10 -8.66 6.61
C ASP A 182 17.12 -7.87 5.79
N THR A 183 16.73 -6.77 5.13
CA THR A 183 17.65 -5.98 4.30
C THR A 183 18.62 -5.15 5.14
N SER A 184 19.89 -5.11 4.74
CA SER A 184 20.94 -4.32 5.41
C SER A 184 21.35 -3.06 4.65
N ALA A 185 20.81 -2.84 3.45
CA ALA A 185 21.18 -1.72 2.58
C ALA A 185 20.11 -0.64 2.63
N ASP A 186 20.57 0.61 2.57
CA ASP A 186 19.73 1.77 2.31
C ASP A 186 19.30 1.76 0.83
N SER A 187 17.99 1.63 0.58
CA SER A 187 17.38 1.59 -0.76
C SER A 187 17.65 2.84 -1.61
N HIS A 188 18.24 3.89 -1.03
CA HIS A 188 18.65 5.12 -1.71
C HIS A 188 19.95 5.01 -2.53
N LYS A 189 20.76 3.98 -2.30
CA LYS A 189 22.08 3.83 -2.94
C LYS A 189 22.16 2.62 -3.87
N GLU A 190 21.56 1.50 -3.48
CA GLU A 190 21.54 0.27 -4.27
C GLU A 190 20.23 -0.49 -4.02
N LEU A 191 19.86 -1.36 -4.97
CA LEU A 191 18.71 -2.24 -4.84
C LEU A 191 18.89 -3.17 -3.62
N PRO A 192 18.05 -3.10 -2.57
CA PRO A 192 18.22 -3.93 -1.39
C PRO A 192 18.17 -5.41 -1.72
N VAL A 193 18.89 -6.23 -0.95
CA VAL A 193 19.00 -7.67 -1.16
C VAL A 193 18.73 -8.42 0.14
N VAL A 194 17.80 -9.36 0.11
CA VAL A 194 17.62 -10.39 1.14
C VAL A 194 18.33 -11.65 0.67
N ARG A 195 19.41 -12.03 1.37
CA ARG A 195 20.28 -13.17 1.01
C ARG A 195 19.86 -14.49 1.64
N ALA A 196 18.80 -14.48 2.44
CA ALA A 196 18.27 -15.67 3.09
C ALA A 196 17.95 -16.78 2.07
N GLY A 197 18.26 -18.02 2.44
CA GLY A 197 17.92 -19.21 1.65
C GLY A 197 16.40 -19.44 1.59
N ARG A 198 15.94 -20.25 0.61
CA ARG A 198 14.51 -20.53 0.40
C ARG A 198 13.79 -21.00 1.65
N GLU A 199 14.43 -21.84 2.46
CA GLU A 199 13.86 -22.42 3.67
C GLU A 199 13.62 -21.36 4.75
N THR A 200 14.59 -20.46 4.95
CA THR A 200 14.45 -19.29 5.83
C THR A 200 13.35 -18.37 5.33
N LEU A 201 13.36 -18.03 4.04
CA LEU A 201 12.31 -17.22 3.41
C LEU A 201 10.91 -17.79 3.65
N LEU A 202 10.74 -19.11 3.57
CA LEU A 202 9.45 -19.77 3.80
C LEU A 202 9.00 -19.73 5.26
N ARG A 203 9.93 -19.82 6.21
CA ARG A 203 9.63 -19.84 7.65
C ARG A 203 9.49 -18.45 8.28
N ARG A 204 10.21 -17.47 7.76
CA ARG A 204 10.33 -16.13 8.35
C ARG A 204 9.62 -15.09 7.50
N GLU A 205 10.18 -14.73 6.35
CA GLU A 205 9.67 -13.64 5.51
C GLU A 205 8.27 -13.91 4.94
N LEU A 206 8.04 -15.10 4.38
CA LEU A 206 6.78 -15.46 3.71
C LEU A 206 5.67 -15.89 4.68
N LEU A 207 5.99 -16.18 5.95
CA LEU A 207 5.01 -16.71 6.90
C LEU A 207 3.85 -15.72 7.14
N PRO A 208 4.10 -14.42 7.44
CA PRO A 208 3.04 -13.43 7.59
C PRO A 208 2.17 -13.29 6.34
N PHE A 209 2.77 -13.17 5.16
CA PHE A 209 2.04 -13.04 3.90
C PHE A 209 1.17 -14.27 3.59
N ARG A 210 1.69 -15.48 3.83
CA ARG A 210 0.92 -16.73 3.63
C ARG A 210 -0.27 -16.81 4.58
N ARG A 211 -0.10 -16.42 5.84
CA ARG A 211 -1.20 -16.39 6.81
C ARG A 211 -2.22 -15.30 6.44
N ALA A 212 -1.77 -14.10 6.07
CA ALA A 212 -2.66 -13.01 5.65
C ALA A 212 -3.47 -13.36 4.38
N ALA A 213 -2.83 -14.00 3.39
CA ALA A 213 -3.51 -14.49 2.19
C ALA A 213 -4.59 -15.53 2.52
N ARG A 214 -4.30 -16.48 3.42
CA ARG A 214 -5.28 -17.47 3.90
C ARG A 214 -6.41 -16.87 4.72
N SER A 215 -6.13 -15.80 5.45
CA SER A 215 -7.12 -15.03 6.20
C SER A 215 -7.94 -14.07 5.33
N GLY A 216 -7.71 -14.03 4.02
CA GLY A 216 -8.52 -13.27 3.07
C GLY A 216 -8.15 -11.78 2.96
N ILE A 217 -6.91 -11.38 3.23
CA ILE A 217 -6.47 -10.00 2.95
C ILE A 217 -6.73 -9.66 1.47
N PRO A 218 -7.37 -8.53 1.13
CA PRO A 218 -7.84 -8.26 -0.23
C PRO A 218 -6.71 -7.84 -1.18
N ALA A 219 -5.60 -7.32 -0.63
CA ALA A 219 -4.50 -6.82 -1.42
C ALA A 219 -3.14 -6.97 -0.69
N LEU A 220 -2.08 -7.06 -1.50
CA LEU A 220 -0.69 -7.04 -1.06
C LEU A 220 0.11 -6.06 -1.92
N MET A 221 1.18 -5.48 -1.36
CA MET A 221 2.15 -4.65 -2.06
C MET A 221 3.50 -5.37 -2.11
N THR A 222 4.13 -5.40 -3.29
CA THR A 222 5.47 -5.99 -3.49
C THR A 222 6.58 -5.00 -3.17
N ALA A 223 7.77 -5.50 -2.80
CA ALA A 223 8.96 -4.70 -2.52
C ALA A 223 9.93 -4.63 -3.72
N HIS A 224 10.62 -3.51 -3.88
CA HIS A 224 11.75 -3.39 -4.82
C HIS A 224 13.03 -3.99 -4.23
N VAL A 225 13.03 -5.30 -3.98
CA VAL A 225 14.10 -6.02 -3.28
C VAL A 225 14.49 -7.27 -4.06
N MET A 226 15.79 -7.58 -4.11
CA MET A 226 16.33 -8.80 -4.68
C MET A 226 16.28 -9.96 -3.70
N TYR A 227 15.89 -11.13 -4.20
CA TYR A 227 15.88 -12.39 -3.44
C TYR A 227 16.58 -13.48 -4.25
N PRO A 228 17.92 -13.57 -4.26
CA PRO A 228 18.66 -14.50 -5.12
C PRO A 228 18.21 -15.97 -4.99
N ALA A 229 17.69 -16.36 -3.83
CA ALA A 229 17.13 -17.69 -3.60
C ALA A 229 15.80 -17.93 -4.37
N LEU A 230 15.04 -16.89 -4.69
CA LEU A 230 13.77 -16.97 -5.44
C LEU A 230 13.98 -16.60 -6.92
N ASP A 231 14.64 -15.46 -7.17
CA ASP A 231 15.04 -15.00 -8.48
C ASP A 231 16.36 -14.22 -8.41
N ARG A 232 17.35 -14.64 -9.20
CA ARG A 232 18.69 -14.03 -9.22
C ARG A 232 18.76 -12.79 -10.10
N ALA A 233 17.83 -12.65 -11.04
CA ALA A 233 17.91 -11.65 -12.10
C ALA A 233 17.12 -10.37 -11.81
N LEU A 234 15.96 -10.50 -11.15
CA LEU A 234 14.99 -9.42 -11.03
C LEU A 234 14.53 -9.20 -9.58
N PRO A 235 14.25 -7.95 -9.18
CA PRO A 235 13.62 -7.67 -7.91
C PRO A 235 12.21 -8.24 -7.87
N ALA A 236 11.66 -8.45 -6.67
CA ALA A 236 10.34 -9.04 -6.48
C ALA A 236 9.25 -8.36 -7.33
N THR A 237 9.24 -7.03 -7.39
CA THR A 237 8.26 -6.26 -8.19
C THR A 237 8.25 -6.59 -9.68
N LEU A 238 9.40 -6.98 -10.24
CA LEU A 238 9.56 -7.25 -11.67
C LEU A 238 9.67 -8.76 -11.95
N SER A 239 9.63 -9.62 -10.93
CA SER A 239 9.85 -11.06 -11.08
C SER A 239 8.54 -11.83 -11.21
N ARG A 240 8.30 -12.41 -12.39
CA ARG A 240 7.21 -13.36 -12.61
C ARG A 240 7.35 -14.60 -11.70
N LYS A 241 8.57 -15.06 -11.42
CA LYS A 241 8.80 -16.19 -10.50
C LYS A 241 8.27 -15.91 -9.09
N ILE A 242 8.37 -14.66 -8.64
CA ILE A 242 7.92 -14.24 -7.32
C ILE A 242 6.43 -13.87 -7.34
N LEU A 243 5.98 -12.99 -8.23
CA LEU A 243 4.60 -12.49 -8.22
C LEU A 243 3.59 -13.44 -8.83
N HIS A 244 3.98 -14.29 -9.78
CA HIS A 244 3.09 -15.27 -10.40
C HIS A 244 3.32 -16.66 -9.80
N ASP A 245 4.50 -17.24 -10.00
CA ASP A 245 4.71 -18.68 -9.68
C ASP A 245 4.69 -18.93 -8.16
N LEU A 246 5.28 -18.05 -7.36
CA LEU A 246 5.21 -18.14 -5.91
C LEU A 246 3.87 -17.60 -5.36
N LEU A 247 3.52 -16.34 -5.64
CA LEU A 247 2.37 -15.71 -5.00
C LEU A 247 1.01 -16.17 -5.58
N ARG A 248 0.84 -16.21 -6.91
CA ARG A 248 -0.43 -16.66 -7.53
C ARG A 248 -0.55 -18.17 -7.50
N GLU A 249 0.45 -18.92 -7.93
CA GLU A 249 0.30 -20.38 -8.06
C GLU A 249 0.47 -21.09 -6.72
N ARG A 250 1.65 -20.96 -6.07
CA ARG A 250 1.94 -21.71 -4.84
C ARG A 250 1.19 -21.21 -3.62
N MET A 251 1.13 -19.89 -3.41
CA MET A 251 0.41 -19.31 -2.27
C MET A 251 -1.08 -19.12 -2.54
N ARG A 252 -1.54 -19.34 -3.78
CA ARG A 252 -2.95 -19.23 -4.20
C ARG A 252 -3.57 -17.87 -3.86
N PHE A 253 -2.78 -16.79 -3.87
CA PHE A 253 -3.31 -15.45 -3.63
C PHE A 253 -4.15 -15.00 -4.82
N ARG A 254 -5.40 -14.57 -4.55
CA ARG A 254 -6.37 -14.14 -5.58
C ARG A 254 -6.78 -12.67 -5.46
N GLY A 255 -6.21 -11.95 -4.49
CA GLY A 255 -6.43 -10.52 -4.29
C GLY A 255 -5.65 -9.64 -5.27
N THR A 256 -5.65 -8.33 -5.04
CA THR A 256 -4.93 -7.35 -5.87
C THR A 256 -3.46 -7.25 -5.44
N VAL A 257 -2.53 -7.17 -6.38
CA VAL A 257 -1.11 -6.89 -6.11
C VAL A 257 -0.77 -5.47 -6.57
N PHE A 258 -0.33 -4.65 -5.64
CA PHE A 258 0.20 -3.31 -5.91
C PHE A 258 1.73 -3.39 -6.06
N SER A 259 2.32 -2.64 -6.99
CA SER A 259 3.73 -2.30 -6.88
C SER A 259 3.96 -1.35 -5.69
N ASP A 260 5.18 -1.32 -5.16
CA ASP A 260 5.66 -0.11 -4.48
C ASP A 260 5.89 1.02 -5.51
N ALA A 261 6.16 2.24 -5.04
CA ALA A 261 6.38 3.43 -5.88
C ALA A 261 7.52 3.19 -6.89
N LEU A 262 7.22 3.19 -8.19
CA LEU A 262 8.19 2.83 -9.23
C LEU A 262 9.26 3.91 -9.44
N GLU A 263 9.00 5.15 -9.04
CA GLU A 263 9.96 6.26 -9.09
C GLU A 263 11.12 6.13 -8.09
N MET A 264 11.09 5.13 -7.20
CA MET A 264 12.22 4.86 -6.32
C MET A 264 13.47 4.54 -7.15
N LYS A 265 14.59 5.18 -6.80
CA LYS A 265 15.88 5.10 -7.52
C LYS A 265 16.28 3.67 -7.90
N ALA A 266 16.06 2.73 -6.99
CA ALA A 266 16.36 1.32 -7.15
C ALA A 266 15.73 0.68 -8.43
N ILE A 267 14.60 1.21 -8.89
CA ILE A 267 13.91 0.78 -10.12
C ILE A 267 14.12 1.79 -11.25
N ALA A 268 13.87 3.08 -10.97
CA ALA A 268 13.89 4.14 -11.98
C ALA A 268 15.21 4.20 -12.75
N ASP A 269 16.35 4.19 -12.04
CA ASP A 269 17.68 4.35 -12.64
C ASP A 269 18.09 3.14 -13.51
N ARG A 270 17.45 1.98 -13.30
CA ARG A 270 17.87 0.71 -13.90
C ARG A 270 17.01 0.28 -15.08
N TYR A 271 15.73 0.66 -15.11
CA TYR A 271 14.78 0.21 -16.12
C TYR A 271 14.09 1.37 -16.86
N GLY A 272 14.05 2.58 -16.30
CA GLY A 272 13.16 3.64 -16.77
C GLY A 272 11.70 3.40 -16.36
N LEU A 273 10.93 4.46 -16.18
CA LEU A 273 9.62 4.38 -15.49
C LEU A 273 8.52 3.77 -16.35
N GLY A 274 8.46 4.14 -17.64
CA GLY A 274 7.51 3.52 -18.57
C GLY A 274 7.73 2.02 -18.71
N GLU A 275 8.98 1.58 -18.83
CA GLU A 275 9.32 0.15 -18.93
C GLU A 275 9.08 -0.59 -17.60
N ALA A 276 9.48 0.00 -16.46
CA ALA A 276 9.25 -0.59 -15.15
C ALA A 276 7.76 -0.86 -14.89
N ALA A 277 6.86 0.06 -15.29
CA ALA A 277 5.43 -0.13 -15.17
C ALA A 277 4.92 -1.33 -15.99
N VAL A 278 5.42 -1.49 -17.22
CA VAL A 278 5.06 -2.61 -18.10
C VAL A 278 5.58 -3.93 -17.54
N LEU A 279 6.84 -3.95 -17.10
CA LEU A 279 7.47 -5.13 -16.50
C LEU A 279 6.75 -5.56 -15.21
N ALA A 280 6.37 -4.63 -14.34
CA ALA A 280 5.64 -4.93 -13.11
C ALA A 280 4.27 -5.57 -13.42
N VAL A 281 3.50 -5.01 -14.37
CA VAL A 281 2.22 -5.60 -14.80
C VAL A 281 2.44 -6.99 -15.43
N ALA A 282 3.47 -7.14 -16.27
CA ALA A 282 3.80 -8.42 -16.89
C ALA A 282 4.26 -9.49 -15.88
N ALA A 283 4.91 -9.08 -14.79
CA ALA A 283 5.33 -9.95 -13.69
C ALA A 283 4.15 -10.43 -12.83
N GLY A 284 3.15 -9.58 -12.62
CA GLY A 284 1.91 -9.96 -11.92
C GLY A 284 1.21 -8.86 -11.13
N CYS A 285 1.75 -7.63 -11.13
CA CYS A 285 1.09 -6.48 -10.52
C CYS A 285 -0.24 -6.17 -11.21
N ASP A 286 -1.24 -5.86 -10.39
CA ASP A 286 -2.57 -5.41 -10.81
C ASP A 286 -2.65 -3.90 -10.93
N VAL A 287 -1.94 -3.23 -10.01
CA VAL A 287 -1.86 -1.79 -9.90
C VAL A 287 -0.39 -1.42 -9.78
N VAL A 288 0.02 -0.39 -10.51
CA VAL A 288 1.36 0.17 -10.46
C VAL A 288 1.30 1.61 -9.97
N LEU A 289 2.23 1.97 -9.10
CA LEU A 289 2.30 3.28 -8.46
C LEU A 289 3.40 4.12 -9.09
N VAL A 290 3.05 5.32 -9.56
CA VAL A 290 4.00 6.38 -9.94
C VAL A 290 3.56 7.66 -9.23
N CYS A 291 4.05 7.85 -8.01
CA CYS A 291 3.51 8.84 -7.10
C CYS A 291 4.10 10.24 -7.24
N ARG A 292 5.14 10.41 -8.06
CA ARG A 292 5.86 11.67 -8.28
C ARG A 292 6.29 11.84 -9.73
N GLY A 293 6.49 13.10 -10.11
CA GLY A 293 6.97 13.52 -11.43
C GLY A 293 5.86 13.42 -12.48
N GLU A 294 5.28 14.57 -12.85
CA GLU A 294 4.21 14.61 -13.87
C GLU A 294 4.68 14.01 -15.21
N SER A 295 5.93 14.32 -15.60
CA SER A 295 6.55 13.73 -16.80
C SER A 295 6.67 12.21 -16.72
N ALA A 296 7.10 11.68 -15.58
CA ALA A 296 7.19 10.25 -15.34
C ALA A 296 5.81 9.55 -15.38
N GLN A 297 4.80 10.20 -14.81
CA GLN A 297 3.42 9.72 -14.85
C GLN A 297 2.89 9.71 -16.28
N ALA A 298 3.11 10.78 -17.05
CA ALA A 298 2.73 10.85 -18.46
C ALA A 298 3.43 9.77 -19.30
N GLU A 299 4.74 9.54 -19.08
CA GLU A 299 5.50 8.48 -19.74
C GLU A 299 4.91 7.10 -19.45
N ALA A 300 4.59 6.80 -18.19
CA ALA A 300 3.99 5.53 -17.78
C ALA A 300 2.59 5.34 -18.41
N ILE A 301 1.75 6.40 -18.43
CA ILE A 301 0.44 6.36 -19.08
C ILE A 301 0.59 6.02 -20.57
N ASP A 302 1.46 6.74 -21.26
CA ASP A 302 1.65 6.59 -22.70
C ASP A 302 2.24 5.22 -23.04
N ARG A 303 3.20 4.74 -22.24
CA ARG A 303 3.81 3.43 -22.45
C ARG A 303 2.80 2.30 -22.22
N LEU A 304 2.07 2.31 -21.10
CA LEU A 304 1.03 1.30 -20.83
C LEU A 304 -0.05 1.30 -21.92
N ALA A 305 -0.44 2.47 -22.43
CA ALA A 305 -1.42 2.58 -23.52
C ALA A 305 -0.91 1.98 -24.83
N ARG A 306 0.36 2.23 -25.20
CA ARG A 306 1.01 1.62 -26.38
C ARG A 306 1.06 0.10 -26.25
N GLU A 307 1.59 -0.42 -25.15
CA GLU A 307 1.72 -1.88 -24.95
C GLU A 307 0.35 -2.59 -24.93
N THR A 308 -0.69 -1.94 -24.38
CA THR A 308 -2.06 -2.47 -24.40
C THR A 308 -2.64 -2.54 -25.81
N ARG A 309 -2.29 -1.59 -26.68
CA ARG A 309 -2.72 -1.56 -28.09
C ARG A 309 -1.97 -2.59 -28.93
N ASP A 310 -0.65 -2.62 -28.77
CA ASP A 310 0.24 -3.28 -29.72
C ASP A 310 0.55 -4.74 -29.34
N ARG A 311 0.35 -5.14 -28.08
CA ARG A 311 0.63 -6.51 -27.60
C ARG A 311 -0.61 -7.19 -27.03
N PRO A 312 -1.26 -8.09 -27.79
CA PRO A 312 -2.44 -8.83 -27.33
C PRO A 312 -2.23 -9.65 -26.05
N THR A 313 -1.01 -10.17 -25.82
CA THR A 313 -0.64 -10.85 -24.57
C THR A 313 -0.69 -9.91 -23.38
N PHE A 314 -0.09 -8.73 -23.49
CA PHE A 314 -0.11 -7.72 -22.44
C PHE A 314 -1.55 -7.24 -22.15
N ARG A 315 -2.34 -6.99 -23.20
CA ARG A 315 -3.76 -6.63 -23.05
C ARG A 315 -4.57 -7.67 -22.25
N ARG A 316 -4.29 -8.97 -22.45
CA ARG A 316 -4.94 -10.05 -21.66
C ARG A 316 -4.50 -10.03 -20.21
N THR A 317 -3.20 -9.83 -19.94
CA THR A 317 -2.67 -9.65 -18.58
C THR A 317 -3.36 -8.48 -17.88
N LEU A 318 -3.50 -7.35 -18.58
CA LEU A 318 -4.14 -6.16 -18.04
C LEU A 318 -5.64 -6.36 -17.79
N ALA A 319 -6.36 -7.05 -18.69
CA ALA A 319 -7.76 -7.39 -18.47
C ALA A 319 -7.94 -8.27 -17.21
N ALA A 320 -7.08 -9.27 -17.01
CA ALA A 320 -7.09 -10.09 -15.80
C ALA A 320 -6.75 -9.28 -14.53
N ALA A 321 -5.91 -8.26 -14.66
CA ALA A 321 -5.60 -7.33 -13.59
C ALA A 321 -6.78 -6.41 -13.25
N ALA A 322 -7.46 -5.88 -14.26
CA ALA A 322 -8.63 -5.03 -14.10
C ALA A 322 -9.80 -5.76 -13.39
N VAL A 323 -9.94 -7.07 -13.61
CA VAL A 323 -10.91 -7.91 -12.87
C VAL A 323 -10.57 -7.95 -11.38
N ARG A 324 -9.30 -8.16 -11.02
CA ARG A 324 -8.85 -8.23 -9.62
C ARG A 324 -8.98 -6.87 -8.93
N SER A 325 -8.48 -5.80 -9.53
CA SER A 325 -8.60 -4.44 -8.98
C SER A 325 -10.05 -3.93 -8.98
N GLY A 326 -10.90 -4.43 -9.89
CA GLY A 326 -12.34 -4.17 -9.91
C GLY A 326 -13.04 -4.62 -8.62
N ARG A 327 -12.65 -5.76 -8.07
CA ARG A 327 -13.22 -6.26 -6.80
C ARG A 327 -12.97 -5.31 -5.63
N LEU A 328 -11.84 -4.59 -5.63
CA LEU A 328 -11.58 -3.55 -4.63
C LEU A 328 -12.56 -2.39 -4.78
N ARG A 329 -12.82 -1.96 -6.02
CA ARG A 329 -13.80 -0.89 -6.31
C ARG A 329 -15.21 -1.29 -5.91
N ASP A 330 -15.63 -2.50 -6.28
CA ASP A 330 -16.95 -3.02 -5.94
C ASP A 330 -17.14 -3.09 -4.42
N TRP A 331 -16.11 -3.55 -3.70
CA TRP A 331 -16.11 -3.55 -2.24
C TRP A 331 -16.20 -2.14 -1.66
N ALA A 332 -15.36 -1.20 -2.11
CA ALA A 332 -15.35 0.17 -1.60
C ALA A 332 -16.70 0.87 -1.82
N ALA A 333 -17.30 0.68 -3.00
CA ALA A 333 -18.63 1.17 -3.35
C ALA A 333 -19.72 0.55 -2.45
N SER A 334 -19.64 -0.76 -2.16
CA SER A 334 -20.60 -1.43 -1.26
C SER A 334 -20.61 -0.82 0.16
N LYS A 335 -19.49 -0.23 0.59
CA LYS A 335 -19.34 0.41 1.90
C LYS A 335 -19.67 1.91 1.88
N GLU A 336 -19.94 2.52 0.73
CA GLU A 336 -20.13 3.97 0.61
C GLU A 336 -21.35 4.47 1.39
N ARG A 337 -22.41 3.66 1.46
CA ARG A 337 -23.62 3.92 2.26
C ARG A 337 -23.39 3.91 3.78
N CYS A 338 -22.25 3.41 4.25
CA CYS A 338 -21.91 3.29 5.67
C CYS A 338 -20.78 4.23 6.10
N ARG A 339 -20.62 5.40 5.44
CA ARG A 339 -19.58 6.37 5.84
C ARG A 339 -19.87 6.91 7.26
N PRO A 340 -18.89 6.82 8.20
CA PRO A 340 -19.05 7.39 9.53
C PRO A 340 -19.11 8.91 9.48
N ALA A 341 -19.73 9.50 10.50
CA ALA A 341 -19.81 10.95 10.63
C ALA A 341 -18.40 11.59 10.74
N PRO A 342 -18.21 12.84 10.30
CA PRO A 342 -16.94 13.58 10.42
C PRO A 342 -16.36 13.62 11.85
N ARG A 343 -17.21 13.45 12.87
CA ARG A 343 -16.84 13.41 14.30
C ARG A 343 -15.96 12.22 14.70
N ALA A 344 -15.69 11.29 13.78
CA ALA A 344 -14.78 10.17 14.03
C ALA A 344 -13.32 10.60 14.09
N VAL A 345 -12.93 11.66 13.35
CA VAL A 345 -11.56 12.19 13.36
C VAL A 345 -11.23 12.73 14.76
N GLY A 346 -10.16 12.22 15.36
CA GLY A 346 -9.78 12.61 16.71
C GLY A 346 -10.84 12.26 17.75
N ALA A 347 -11.57 11.16 17.60
CA ALA A 347 -12.52 10.78 18.65
C ALA A 347 -11.78 10.56 19.98
N ALA A 348 -12.37 10.99 21.11
CA ALA A 348 -11.72 10.88 22.43
C ALA A 348 -11.26 9.46 22.76
N ARG A 349 -12.01 8.43 22.32
CA ARG A 349 -11.62 7.02 22.45
C ARG A 349 -10.38 6.64 21.64
N HIS A 350 -10.17 7.22 20.46
CA HIS A 350 -9.00 6.95 19.63
C HIS A 350 -7.76 7.59 20.27
N ARG A 351 -7.89 8.84 20.74
CA ARG A 351 -6.83 9.52 21.49
C ARG A 351 -6.44 8.76 22.75
N ARG A 352 -7.42 8.30 23.55
CA ARG A 352 -7.14 7.46 24.73
C ARG A 352 -6.41 6.18 24.38
N LEU A 353 -6.83 5.48 23.32
CA LEU A 353 -6.12 4.28 22.85
C LEU A 353 -4.66 4.63 22.46
N SER A 354 -4.45 5.69 21.69
CA SER A 354 -3.10 6.13 21.32
C SER A 354 -2.24 6.49 22.54
N SER A 355 -2.80 7.20 23.53
CA SER A 355 -2.10 7.54 24.77
C SER A 355 -1.64 6.29 25.53
N LEU A 356 -2.49 5.27 25.65
CA LEU A 356 -2.13 4.00 26.29
C LEU A 356 -0.99 3.29 25.56
N LEU A 357 -1.05 3.20 24.22
CA LEU A 357 0.07 2.60 23.45
C LEU A 357 1.35 3.43 23.60
N ARG A 358 1.23 4.76 23.67
CA ARG A 358 2.38 5.68 23.74
C ARG A 358 3.10 5.55 25.07
N GLU A 359 2.37 5.51 26.17
CA GLU A 359 2.92 5.31 27.51
C GLU A 359 3.71 3.99 27.58
N VAL A 360 3.12 2.90 27.06
CA VAL A 360 3.80 1.60 27.01
C VAL A 360 5.05 1.65 26.11
N TRP A 361 4.95 2.27 24.92
CA TRP A 361 6.07 2.42 23.99
C TRP A 361 7.23 3.21 24.60
N GLU A 362 6.95 4.36 25.18
CA GLU A 362 7.94 5.25 25.79
C GLU A 362 8.58 4.62 27.03
N SER A 363 7.84 3.79 27.79
CA SER A 363 8.39 3.04 28.94
C SER A 363 9.55 2.09 28.57
N THR A 364 9.65 1.68 27.31
CA THR A 364 10.73 0.79 26.86
C THR A 364 12.08 1.48 26.69
N GLY A 365 12.11 2.83 26.70
CA GLY A 365 13.30 3.61 26.37
C GLY A 365 13.76 3.50 24.90
N ARG A 366 13.01 2.77 24.06
CA ARG A 366 13.32 2.62 22.64
C ARG A 366 12.97 3.90 21.90
N THR A 367 13.91 4.38 21.11
CA THR A 367 13.65 5.45 20.14
C THR A 367 13.35 4.82 18.78
N SER A 368 12.33 5.36 18.10
CA SER A 368 12.14 5.08 16.69
C SER A 368 13.41 5.50 15.93
N PRO A 369 13.89 4.71 14.97
CA PRO A 369 14.94 5.18 14.07
C PRO A 369 14.54 6.53 13.46
N ALA A 370 15.52 7.40 13.24
CA ALA A 370 15.31 8.59 12.43
C ALA A 370 14.64 8.18 11.11
N ASP A 371 13.81 9.04 10.54
CA ASP A 371 13.06 8.70 9.34
C ASP A 371 13.99 8.63 8.12
N ILE A 372 14.69 7.49 7.98
CA ILE A 372 15.58 7.17 6.86
C ILE A 372 14.78 6.47 5.75
N SER A 373 13.45 6.32 5.90
CA SER A 373 12.60 6.05 4.74
C SER A 373 12.51 7.30 3.88
N GLY A 374 13.63 7.71 3.30
CA GLY A 374 13.55 8.48 2.09
C GLY A 374 12.61 7.73 1.12
N ASN A 375 11.74 8.51 0.49
CA ASN A 375 10.83 8.02 -0.54
C ASN A 375 9.73 7.02 -0.14
N ILE A 376 9.09 7.19 1.02
CA ILE A 376 7.62 7.06 1.03
C ILE A 376 7.01 8.45 0.82
N GLY A 377 7.43 9.09 -0.26
CA GLY A 377 6.91 10.34 -0.79
C GLY A 377 6.77 11.56 0.14
N GLU A 378 7.69 11.83 1.06
CA GLU A 378 7.67 13.08 1.87
C GLU A 378 8.75 14.13 1.49
N GLY A 379 9.65 13.85 0.54
CA GLY A 379 10.70 14.81 0.10
C GLY A 379 10.27 15.83 -0.94
#